data_AF-A0A3N5TTK9-F1
#
_entry.id   AF-A0A3N5TTK9-F1
#
_cell.length_a   1.000
_cell.length_b   1.000
_cell.length_c   1.000
_cell.angle_alpha   90.00
_cell.angle_beta   90.00
_cell.angle_gamma   90.00
#
_symmetry.space_group_name_H-M   'P 1'
#
loop_
_entity.id
_entity.type
_entity.pdbx_description
1 polymer ?
#
loop_
_entity_poly.entity_id
_entity_poly.type
_entity_poly.pdbx_seq_one_letter_code
_entity_poly.pdbx_strand_id
1 'polypeptide(L)'
;GGGSSSGSAPASGSVAVMLTDGPLEDLQKLNIWITKVSLLRADNGQEVVVFEDDLPGHEVDILRYREYEYLLTVNQEVPVGTYSKVRLEVSNVEAMGGDCDALNNGIEIKLPSGKIDLNPRGTFQVVEGEALVIRLDIDAKKSFLLHKAGNSGKCIFRPVIFVDIKSVDKLDSCPEVLNGRIVSLEKELSGSVTGFALDLYRGDLLQVSIDSGTVIFDENGLPGDKSDIELRKSAYVRGRIQSDGSLLASLVVMGDVLKVKGTATEAVVVDQDQYTMTLDPYQELIGSVEVGLASKSIILIDCDTPVGRSYIQQGVRTTVIGKYDTEKSVLRAVVVIVEPRVITGRLTKIVDATGGSNLTITLADSPSTEIVFLPFGQNVYLQGDGVVALGRLQDLVECTNSNIQVRVLVDPAKTTTPPTTKKVYVIPDQMTSDVDSVGTYTIFLTDGYIIDVETDATIIKKTDGRYFHIELSDIQHGNEVTVFGLDNCRIPNHFYGYIVLVED
;
A
#
# COMPACT_ATOMS: atom_id res chain seq x y z
N GLY A 1 44.73 30.42 -35.90
CA GLY A 1 43.48 29.65 -35.74
C GLY A 1 43.57 28.88 -34.45
N GLY A 2 42.69 29.17 -33.50
CA GLY A 2 42.55 28.39 -32.26
C GLY A 2 41.12 27.88 -32.22
N GLY A 3 40.95 26.57 -32.35
CA GLY A 3 39.65 25.92 -32.30
C GLY A 3 39.23 25.71 -30.85
N SER A 4 38.09 26.29 -30.48
CA SER A 4 37.41 26.01 -29.22
C SER A 4 36.63 24.71 -29.38
N SER A 5 37.05 23.66 -28.68
CA SER A 5 36.26 22.43 -28.53
C SER A 5 35.15 22.69 -27.50
N SER A 6 33.94 23.00 -27.98
CA SER A 6 32.73 22.88 -27.19
C SER A 6 32.45 21.40 -26.95
N GLY A 7 32.86 20.88 -25.79
CA GLY A 7 32.46 19.53 -25.37
C GLY A 7 30.95 19.51 -25.14
N SER A 8 30.22 18.74 -25.94
CA SER A 8 28.81 18.44 -25.69
C SER A 8 28.69 17.75 -24.33
N ALA A 9 27.77 18.21 -23.49
CA ALA A 9 27.43 17.50 -22.25
C ALA A 9 27.05 16.03 -22.59
N PRO A 10 27.48 15.05 -21.78
CA PRO A 10 27.05 13.66 -21.98
C PRO A 10 25.52 13.59 -21.87
N ALA A 11 24.90 12.85 -22.79
CA ALA A 11 23.45 12.64 -22.77
C ALA A 11 23.01 11.99 -21.45
N SER A 12 21.95 12.52 -20.84
CA SER A 12 21.35 12.04 -19.60
C SER A 12 19.89 11.63 -19.81
N GLY A 13 19.44 10.68 -19.00
CA GLY A 13 18.04 10.33 -18.83
C GLY A 13 17.61 10.50 -17.37
N SER A 14 16.34 10.24 -17.11
CA SER A 14 15.73 10.41 -15.80
C SER A 14 15.51 9.05 -15.13
N VAL A 15 15.80 8.94 -13.83
CA VAL A 15 15.49 7.75 -13.02
C VAL A 15 14.73 8.16 -11.77
N ALA A 16 13.52 7.63 -11.62
CA ALA A 16 12.74 7.72 -10.40
C ALA A 16 12.88 6.43 -9.59
N VAL A 17 13.12 6.54 -8.29
CA VAL A 17 13.17 5.38 -7.38
C VAL A 17 11.97 5.42 -6.45
N MET A 18 11.18 4.35 -6.46
CA MET A 18 9.98 4.21 -5.64
C MET A 18 10.13 3.05 -4.65
N LEU A 19 9.59 3.21 -3.45
CA LEU A 19 9.57 2.20 -2.39
C LEU A 19 8.13 1.77 -2.09
N THR A 20 7.93 0.50 -1.78
CA THR A 20 6.63 -0.04 -1.33
C THR A 20 6.85 -1.29 -0.48
N ASP A 21 5.80 -1.74 0.19
CA ASP A 21 5.77 -2.94 1.02
C ASP A 21 4.74 -3.95 0.50
N GLY A 22 5.04 -5.23 0.72
CA GLY A 22 4.05 -6.31 0.59
C GLY A 22 3.00 -6.27 1.71
N PRO A 23 1.84 -6.94 1.53
CA PRO A 23 0.75 -6.93 2.52
C PRO A 23 1.16 -7.64 3.83
N LEU A 24 0.97 -6.98 4.98
CA LEU A 24 1.20 -7.53 6.33
C LEU A 24 0.22 -7.00 7.39
N GLU A 25 -0.04 -7.78 8.46
CA GLU A 25 -0.95 -7.42 9.57
C GLU A 25 -0.24 -7.37 10.96
N ASP A 26 1.06 -7.72 11.06
CA ASP A 26 1.69 -8.12 12.33
C ASP A 26 2.63 -7.07 12.96
N LEU A 27 3.19 -6.15 12.16
CA LEU A 27 4.07 -5.06 12.61
C LEU A 27 3.32 -3.72 12.60
N GLN A 28 3.56 -2.89 13.63
CA GLN A 28 2.97 -1.56 13.76
C GLN A 28 3.78 -0.50 13.01
N LYS A 29 5.11 -0.58 13.03
CA LYS A 29 6.02 0.29 12.27
C LYS A 29 7.29 -0.45 11.82
N LEU A 30 7.84 -0.04 10.69
CA LEU A 30 9.14 -0.49 10.20
C LEU A 30 9.89 0.67 9.55
N ASN A 31 10.81 1.27 10.29
CA ASN A 31 11.65 2.35 9.81
C ASN A 31 12.95 1.80 9.20
N ILE A 32 13.30 2.28 8.01
CA ILE A 32 14.58 2.01 7.34
C ILE A 32 15.26 3.34 7.05
N TRP A 33 16.55 3.46 7.36
CA TRP A 33 17.36 4.63 7.02
C TRP A 33 18.19 4.35 5.79
N ILE A 34 17.79 4.92 4.66
CA ILE A 34 18.43 4.74 3.36
C ILE A 34 19.50 5.81 3.17
N THR A 35 20.73 5.39 2.91
CA THR A 35 21.86 6.31 2.69
C THR A 35 22.22 6.45 1.22
N LYS A 36 21.95 5.46 0.38
CA LYS A 36 22.29 5.54 -1.04
C LYS A 36 21.49 4.58 -1.90
N VAL A 37 21.16 5.01 -3.12
CA VAL A 37 20.73 4.13 -4.22
C VAL A 37 21.60 4.39 -5.43
N SER A 38 22.14 3.33 -6.03
CA SER A 38 22.99 3.44 -7.21
C SER A 38 22.70 2.36 -8.25
N LEU A 39 23.03 2.66 -9.51
CA LEU A 39 22.95 1.73 -10.63
C LEU A 39 24.36 1.28 -11.01
N LEU A 40 24.52 -0.01 -11.27
CA LEU A 40 25.79 -0.56 -11.75
C LEU A 40 25.73 -0.79 -13.25
N ARG A 41 26.62 -0.12 -13.98
CA ARG A 41 26.73 -0.26 -15.44
C ARG A 41 27.04 -1.71 -15.83
N ALA A 42 26.41 -2.18 -16.90
CA ALA A 42 26.52 -3.58 -17.33
C ALA A 42 27.89 -3.90 -17.96
N ASP A 43 28.58 -2.90 -18.52
CA ASP A 43 29.83 -3.06 -19.25
C ASP A 43 31.06 -3.09 -18.33
N ASN A 44 31.12 -2.22 -17.33
CA ASN A 44 32.30 -2.02 -16.48
C ASN A 44 32.01 -2.10 -14.97
N GLY A 45 30.74 -2.26 -14.56
CA GLY A 45 30.34 -2.29 -13.16
C GLY A 45 30.47 -0.95 -12.42
N GLN A 46 30.72 0.14 -13.15
CA GLN A 46 30.82 1.48 -12.58
C GLN A 46 29.51 1.85 -11.88
N GLU A 47 29.66 2.36 -10.67
CA GLU A 47 28.56 2.82 -9.85
C GLU A 47 28.14 4.23 -10.26
N VAL A 48 26.86 4.40 -10.54
CA VAL A 48 26.20 5.68 -10.82
C VAL A 48 25.21 5.93 -9.70
N VAL A 49 25.47 6.95 -8.89
CA VAL A 49 24.62 7.32 -7.77
C VAL A 49 23.35 7.99 -8.30
N VAL A 50 22.20 7.52 -7.84
CA VAL A 50 20.88 8.07 -8.16
C VAL A 50 20.32 8.82 -6.96
N PHE A 51 20.56 8.30 -5.76
CA PHE A 51 20.19 8.89 -4.48
C PHE A 51 21.36 8.77 -3.51
N GLU A 52 21.62 9.81 -2.72
CA GLU A 52 22.57 9.77 -1.60
C GLU A 52 22.11 10.68 -0.46
N ASP A 53 22.34 10.25 0.77
CA ASP A 53 22.03 10.98 1.97
C ASP A 53 23.11 10.81 3.05
N ASP A 54 23.33 11.88 3.79
CA ASP A 54 24.26 11.91 4.93
C ASP A 54 23.71 11.07 6.09
N LEU A 55 24.61 10.52 6.90
CA LEU A 55 24.21 9.75 8.09
C LEU A 55 23.36 10.62 9.06
N PRO A 56 22.28 10.06 9.64
CA PRO A 56 21.95 8.64 9.67
C PRO A 56 21.26 8.10 8.42
N GLY A 57 20.99 8.89 7.38
CA GLY A 57 20.24 8.49 6.18
C GLY A 57 18.77 8.86 6.25
N HIS A 58 18.05 8.58 5.18
CA HIS A 58 16.66 8.99 5.00
C HIS A 58 15.72 7.97 5.61
N GLU A 59 15.01 8.39 6.66
CA GLU A 59 14.07 7.54 7.38
C GLU A 59 12.79 7.34 6.57
N VAL A 60 12.43 6.08 6.35
CA VAL A 60 11.17 5.68 5.70
C VAL A 60 10.48 4.61 6.53
N ASP A 61 9.24 4.89 6.97
CA ASP A 61 8.35 3.87 7.54
C ASP A 61 7.66 3.10 6.41
N ILE A 62 8.22 1.94 6.07
CA ILE A 62 7.83 1.15 4.89
C ILE A 62 6.38 0.65 4.98
N LEU A 63 5.87 0.41 6.20
CA LEU A 63 4.51 -0.11 6.39
C LEU A 63 3.43 0.92 6.01
N ARG A 64 3.78 2.22 5.90
CA ARG A 64 2.86 3.27 5.43
C ARG A 64 2.57 3.18 3.94
N TYR A 65 3.35 2.38 3.20
CA TYR A 65 3.37 2.32 1.74
C TYR A 65 2.99 0.92 1.21
N ARG A 66 2.12 0.21 1.95
CA ARG A 66 1.52 -1.07 1.53
C ARG A 66 0.48 -0.92 0.43
N GLU A 67 -0.22 0.21 0.44
CA GLU A 67 -1.31 0.51 -0.51
C GLU A 67 -0.90 1.54 -1.58
N TYR A 68 0.25 2.22 -1.38
CA TYR A 68 0.73 3.31 -2.22
C TYR A 68 2.25 3.25 -2.32
N GLU A 69 2.81 3.71 -3.42
CA GLU A 69 4.25 3.82 -3.61
C GLU A 69 4.78 5.13 -2.99
N TYR A 70 6.02 5.10 -2.49
CA TYR A 70 6.75 6.26 -2.00
C TYR A 70 7.86 6.63 -2.96
N LEU A 71 7.78 7.80 -3.60
CA LEU A 71 8.88 8.34 -4.40
C LEU A 71 10.04 8.79 -3.49
N LEU A 72 11.13 8.03 -3.53
CA LEU A 72 12.36 8.34 -2.79
C LEU A 72 13.16 9.46 -3.47
N THR A 73 13.31 9.41 -4.79
CA THR A 73 14.03 10.43 -5.56
C THR A 73 13.62 10.40 -7.04
N VAL A 74 13.88 11.50 -7.74
CA VAL A 74 13.94 11.58 -9.20
C VAL A 74 15.25 12.27 -9.58
N ASN A 75 16.14 11.53 -10.24
CA ASN A 75 17.41 12.07 -10.73
C ASN A 75 17.34 12.22 -12.25
N GLN A 76 17.40 13.46 -12.75
CA GLN A 76 17.28 13.79 -14.18
C GLN A 76 18.63 13.82 -14.92
N GLU A 77 19.73 13.58 -14.20
CA GLU A 77 21.10 13.69 -14.70
C GLU A 77 21.80 12.31 -14.79
N VAL A 78 21.01 11.22 -14.85
CA VAL A 78 21.58 9.87 -14.92
C VAL A 78 22.18 9.63 -16.31
N PRO A 79 23.48 9.30 -16.42
CA PRO A 79 24.09 9.10 -17.73
C PRO A 79 23.44 7.98 -18.53
N VAL A 80 23.21 8.22 -19.82
CA VAL A 80 22.65 7.22 -20.74
C VAL A 80 23.54 5.96 -20.76
N GLY A 81 22.91 4.79 -20.84
CA GLY A 81 23.63 3.53 -20.86
C GLY A 81 22.82 2.31 -20.46
N THR A 82 23.49 1.15 -20.50
CA THR A 82 22.93 -0.13 -20.06
C THR A 82 23.44 -0.46 -18.67
N TYR A 83 22.52 -0.83 -17.79
CA TYR A 83 22.75 -1.15 -16.38
C TYR A 83 22.27 -2.57 -16.08
N SER A 84 22.83 -3.18 -15.04
CA SER A 84 22.57 -4.60 -14.71
C SER A 84 22.15 -4.85 -13.27
N LYS A 85 22.36 -3.88 -12.37
CA LYS A 85 22.02 -4.01 -10.94
C LYS A 85 21.61 -2.67 -10.37
N VAL A 86 20.79 -2.74 -9.33
CA VAL A 86 20.48 -1.64 -8.43
C VAL A 86 21.12 -1.97 -7.08
N ARG A 87 21.82 -1.03 -6.46
CA ARG A 87 22.43 -1.19 -5.14
C ARG A 87 21.75 -0.24 -4.17
N LEU A 88 21.24 -0.80 -3.07
CA LEU A 88 20.65 -0.06 -1.96
C LEU A 88 21.62 -0.09 -0.77
N GLU A 89 21.89 1.06 -0.18
CA GLU A 89 22.66 1.20 1.06
C GLU A 89 21.77 1.72 2.19
N VAL A 90 21.73 0.99 3.31
CA VAL A 90 20.98 1.30 4.53
C VAL A 90 21.92 1.33 5.73
N SER A 91 21.69 2.27 6.64
CA SER A 91 22.51 2.50 7.83
C SER A 91 21.87 1.96 9.11
N ASN A 92 20.53 1.98 9.18
CA ASN A 92 19.77 1.56 10.34
C ASN A 92 18.40 1.00 9.95
N VAL A 93 17.84 0.15 10.81
CA VAL A 93 16.48 -0.39 10.70
C VAL A 93 15.89 -0.55 12.11
N GLU A 94 14.65 -0.07 12.30
CA GLU A 94 13.92 -0.17 13.56
C GLU A 94 12.50 -0.69 13.30
N ALA A 95 11.99 -1.54 14.20
CA ALA A 95 10.65 -2.11 14.11
C ALA A 95 9.88 -1.96 15.42
N MET A 96 8.57 -1.72 15.33
CA MET A 96 7.63 -1.69 16.46
C MET A 96 6.52 -2.73 16.30
N GLY A 97 6.17 -3.40 17.39
CA GLY A 97 5.25 -4.53 17.39
C GLY A 97 5.90 -5.85 16.94
N GLY A 98 5.21 -6.97 17.19
CA GLY A 98 5.67 -8.31 16.85
C GLY A 98 6.89 -8.80 17.65
N ASP A 99 7.46 -9.91 17.20
CA ASP A 99 8.57 -10.62 17.88
C ASP A 99 9.91 -9.85 17.90
N CYS A 100 10.05 -8.82 17.06
CA CYS A 100 11.26 -8.00 16.93
C CYS A 100 11.04 -6.53 17.36
N ASP A 101 10.08 -6.26 18.26
CA ASP A 101 9.84 -4.92 18.77
C ASP A 101 11.10 -4.35 19.46
N ALA A 102 11.79 -3.42 18.78
CA ALA A 102 13.03 -2.84 19.24
C ALA A 102 12.81 -1.86 20.41
N LEU A 103 11.66 -1.19 20.44
CA LEU A 103 11.35 -0.15 21.42
C LEU A 103 10.83 -0.72 22.74
N ASN A 104 10.00 -1.78 22.70
CA ASN A 104 9.44 -2.38 23.91
C ASN A 104 10.30 -3.51 24.49
N ASN A 105 11.05 -4.23 23.64
CA ASN A 105 11.86 -5.38 24.09
C ASN A 105 13.37 -5.09 24.13
N GLY A 106 13.81 -3.90 23.73
CA GLY A 106 15.23 -3.51 23.72
C GLY A 106 16.10 -4.36 22.77
N ILE A 107 15.50 -4.91 21.72
CA ILE A 107 16.15 -5.82 20.77
C ILE A 107 16.88 -5.01 19.69
N GLU A 108 18.20 -5.15 19.60
CA GLU A 108 19.01 -4.59 18.52
C GLU A 108 18.83 -5.41 17.24
N ILE A 109 18.48 -4.74 16.13
CA ILE A 109 18.34 -5.36 14.81
C ILE A 109 19.69 -5.34 14.10
N LYS A 110 20.26 -6.51 13.85
CA LYS A 110 21.56 -6.62 13.17
C LYS A 110 21.41 -6.48 11.64
N LEU A 111 22.15 -5.54 11.06
CA LEU A 111 22.29 -5.36 9.60
C LEU A 111 23.46 -6.19 9.03
N PRO A 112 23.29 -6.99 7.96
CA PRO A 112 24.33 -7.89 7.48
C PRO A 112 25.51 -7.22 6.76
N SER A 113 25.33 -6.02 6.20
CA SER A 113 26.40 -5.29 5.49
C SER A 113 26.07 -3.82 5.21
N GLY A 114 24.85 -3.37 5.49
CA GLY A 114 24.30 -2.09 5.01
C GLY A 114 24.13 -2.01 3.50
N LYS A 115 24.87 -2.77 2.68
CA LYS A 115 24.82 -2.75 1.22
C LYS A 115 24.12 -3.98 0.65
N ILE A 116 23.15 -3.75 -0.23
CA ILE A 116 22.26 -4.76 -0.78
C ILE A 116 22.27 -4.62 -2.31
N ASP A 117 22.82 -5.61 -3.01
CA ASP A 117 22.77 -5.69 -4.47
C ASP A 117 21.47 -6.37 -4.90
N LEU A 118 20.66 -5.65 -5.66
CA LEU A 118 19.38 -6.09 -6.17
C LEU A 118 19.49 -6.44 -7.65
N ASN A 119 18.94 -7.59 -8.01
CA ASN A 119 18.98 -8.11 -9.37
C ASN A 119 17.62 -7.92 -10.07
N PRO A 120 17.51 -7.02 -11.07
CA PRO A 120 16.27 -6.79 -11.83
C PRO A 120 15.97 -7.90 -12.87
N ARG A 121 16.66 -9.05 -12.81
CA ARG A 121 16.47 -10.22 -13.68
C ARG A 121 16.82 -9.96 -15.16
N GLY A 122 17.76 -9.05 -15.40
CA GLY A 122 18.25 -8.71 -16.73
C GLY A 122 18.93 -7.35 -16.74
N THR A 123 19.41 -6.94 -17.91
CA THR A 123 19.89 -5.56 -18.13
C THR A 123 18.73 -4.63 -18.45
N PHE A 124 18.86 -3.35 -18.08
CA PHE A 124 17.92 -2.28 -18.40
C PHE A 124 18.65 -1.06 -18.96
N GLN A 125 17.93 -0.16 -19.62
CA GLN A 125 18.50 1.01 -20.29
C GLN A 125 17.98 2.31 -19.68
N VAL A 126 18.89 3.27 -19.49
CA VAL A 126 18.55 4.68 -19.31
C VAL A 126 18.73 5.36 -20.66
N VAL A 127 17.66 5.97 -21.16
CA VAL A 127 17.57 6.59 -22.49
C VAL A 127 17.51 8.10 -22.35
N GLU A 128 18.03 8.82 -23.33
CA GLU A 128 18.07 10.28 -23.34
C GLU A 128 16.65 10.87 -23.32
N GLY A 129 16.38 11.77 -22.37
CA GLY A 129 15.09 12.46 -22.25
C GLY A 129 13.91 11.58 -21.84
N GLU A 130 14.15 10.30 -21.49
CA GLU A 130 13.12 9.39 -20.98
C GLU A 130 13.32 9.12 -19.49
N ALA A 131 12.20 8.95 -18.78
CA ALA A 131 12.15 8.57 -17.39
C ALA A 131 11.92 7.06 -17.21
N LEU A 132 12.83 6.46 -16.47
CA LEU A 132 12.76 5.08 -16.00
C LEU A 132 12.32 5.09 -14.53
N VAL A 133 11.37 4.24 -14.19
CA VAL A 133 10.94 4.04 -12.79
C VAL A 133 11.44 2.70 -12.29
N ILE A 134 12.16 2.75 -11.18
CA ILE A 134 12.69 1.60 -10.45
C ILE A 134 11.90 1.49 -9.16
N ARG A 135 11.00 0.51 -9.10
CA ARG A 135 10.24 0.17 -7.90
C ARG A 135 11.01 -0.88 -7.09
N LEU A 136 11.28 -0.57 -5.83
CA LEU A 136 11.85 -1.45 -4.83
C LEU A 136 10.71 -1.90 -3.90
N ASP A 137 10.28 -3.14 -4.10
CA ASP A 137 9.25 -3.79 -3.28
C ASP A 137 9.92 -4.56 -2.15
N ILE A 138 9.89 -4.00 -0.95
CA ILE A 138 10.50 -4.57 0.24
C ILE A 138 9.48 -5.49 0.88
N ASP A 139 9.71 -6.80 0.85
CA ASP A 139 8.86 -7.76 1.57
C ASP A 139 9.26 -7.74 3.05
N ALA A 140 8.63 -6.89 3.85
CA ALA A 140 8.98 -6.72 5.26
C ALA A 140 8.91 -8.04 6.05
N LYS A 141 7.99 -8.96 5.70
CA LYS A 141 7.81 -10.25 6.38
C LYS A 141 9.03 -11.13 6.20
N LYS A 142 9.44 -11.30 4.95
CA LYS A 142 10.59 -12.12 4.60
C LYS A 142 11.90 -11.41 4.94
N SER A 143 11.85 -10.09 5.12
CA SER A 143 13.00 -9.27 5.49
C SER A 143 13.43 -9.42 6.95
N PHE A 144 12.61 -10.01 7.83
CA PHE A 144 12.99 -10.31 9.21
C PHE A 144 13.01 -11.81 9.48
N LEU A 145 14.16 -12.31 9.95
CA LEU A 145 14.29 -13.66 10.48
C LEU A 145 14.79 -13.55 11.92
N LEU A 146 13.91 -13.88 12.88
CA LEU A 146 14.30 -14.00 14.28
C LEU A 146 15.19 -15.24 14.43
N HIS A 147 16.48 -15.03 14.65
CA HIS A 147 17.41 -16.13 14.93
C HIS A 147 17.36 -16.48 16.42
N LYS A 148 16.54 -17.48 16.80
CA LYS A 148 16.53 -18.10 18.15
C LYS A 148 17.72 -19.07 18.37
N ALA A 149 18.84 -18.90 17.67
CA ALA A 149 20.00 -19.77 17.87
C ALA A 149 20.69 -19.43 19.21
N GLY A 150 20.57 -20.31 20.21
CA GLY A 150 21.42 -20.33 21.40
C GLY A 150 21.12 -19.28 22.49
N ASN A 151 19.85 -18.97 22.78
CA ASN A 151 19.45 -18.02 23.85
C ASN A 151 19.94 -16.56 23.71
N SER A 152 20.33 -16.10 22.51
CA SER A 152 20.90 -14.75 22.36
C SER A 152 19.88 -13.62 22.12
N GLY A 153 18.61 -13.91 21.82
CA GLY A 153 17.55 -12.89 21.63
C GLY A 153 17.80 -11.86 20.51
N LYS A 154 18.55 -12.21 19.45
CA LYS A 154 18.96 -11.25 18.40
C LYS A 154 18.03 -11.30 17.18
N CYS A 155 17.49 -10.16 16.76
CA CYS A 155 16.77 -10.04 15.50
C CYS A 155 17.76 -9.67 14.37
N ILE A 156 17.66 -10.32 13.21
CA ILE A 156 18.52 -10.04 12.05
C ILE A 156 17.64 -9.60 10.89
N PHE A 157 17.96 -8.44 10.31
CA PHE A 157 17.33 -7.96 9.09
C PHE A 157 18.01 -8.58 7.87
N ARG A 158 17.26 -9.29 7.03
CA ARG A 158 17.71 -9.94 5.79
C ARG A 158 16.80 -9.48 4.65
N PRO A 159 17.03 -8.30 4.08
CA PRO A 159 16.10 -7.66 3.16
C PRO A 159 15.79 -8.57 1.97
N VAL A 160 14.51 -8.86 1.79
CA VAL A 160 13.97 -9.50 0.59
C VAL A 160 13.30 -8.41 -0.21
N ILE A 161 13.99 -7.94 -1.25
CA ILE A 161 13.55 -6.82 -2.06
C ILE A 161 13.43 -7.28 -3.51
N PHE A 162 12.26 -7.10 -4.10
CA PHE A 162 12.03 -7.30 -5.52
C PHE A 162 12.21 -5.97 -6.26
N VAL A 163 12.79 -6.03 -7.45
CA VAL A 163 12.96 -4.85 -8.31
C VAL A 163 12.07 -5.02 -9.52
N ASP A 164 11.21 -4.03 -9.74
CA ASP A 164 10.42 -3.88 -10.96
C ASP A 164 10.85 -2.59 -11.66
N ILE A 165 11.15 -2.69 -12.96
CA ILE A 165 11.66 -1.56 -13.75
C ILE A 165 10.71 -1.33 -14.91
N LYS A 166 10.13 -0.13 -14.98
CA LYS A 166 9.13 0.24 -15.98
C LYS A 166 9.41 1.62 -16.54
N SER A 167 8.97 1.85 -17.77
CA SER A 167 8.83 3.20 -18.33
C SER A 167 7.65 3.90 -17.68
N VAL A 168 7.68 5.23 -17.59
CA VAL A 168 6.60 6.03 -17.00
C VAL A 168 5.23 5.74 -17.63
N ASP A 169 5.17 5.56 -18.94
CA ASP A 169 3.91 5.29 -19.67
C ASP A 169 3.23 3.97 -19.29
N LYS A 170 3.90 3.10 -18.52
CA LYS A 170 3.39 1.81 -18.05
C LYS A 170 3.09 1.81 -16.55
N LEU A 171 3.09 2.99 -15.91
CA LEU A 171 2.69 3.16 -14.52
C LEU A 171 1.18 3.29 -14.40
N ASP A 172 0.53 2.23 -13.93
CA ASP A 172 -0.82 2.29 -13.37
C ASP A 172 -0.75 2.64 -11.87
N SER A 173 0.01 3.68 -11.50
CA SER A 173 0.22 4.09 -10.10
C SER A 173 -0.61 5.31 -9.72
N CYS A 174 -0.84 5.47 -8.41
CA CYS A 174 -1.44 6.66 -7.83
C CYS A 174 -0.53 7.89 -8.06
N PRO A 175 -1.07 9.11 -8.15
CA PRO A 175 -0.23 10.30 -8.19
C PRO A 175 0.69 10.37 -6.98
N GLU A 176 1.92 10.76 -7.26
CA GLU A 176 2.95 11.00 -6.27
C GLU A 176 2.58 12.15 -5.37
N VAL A 177 3.02 12.07 -4.13
CA VAL A 177 2.78 13.05 -3.09
C VAL A 177 4.11 13.46 -2.49
N LEU A 178 4.49 14.71 -2.71
CA LEU A 178 5.81 15.23 -2.43
C LEU A 178 5.72 16.49 -1.56
N ASN A 179 6.68 16.66 -0.67
CA ASN A 179 6.89 17.92 0.05
C ASN A 179 8.31 18.39 -0.25
N GLY A 180 8.47 19.68 -0.51
CA GLY A 180 9.77 20.26 -0.76
C GLY A 180 9.73 21.78 -0.76
N ARG A 181 10.88 22.39 -1.02
CA ARG A 181 11.03 23.86 -1.08
C ARG A 181 11.09 24.33 -2.51
N ILE A 182 10.33 25.37 -2.84
CA ILE A 182 10.38 25.99 -4.16
C ILE A 182 11.66 26.81 -4.29
N VAL A 183 12.52 26.46 -5.26
CA VAL A 183 13.82 27.14 -5.45
C VAL A 183 13.89 27.98 -6.71
N SER A 184 13.07 27.69 -7.72
CA SER A 184 12.93 28.49 -8.95
C SER A 184 11.47 28.52 -9.39
N LEU A 185 11.10 29.56 -10.16
CA LEU A 185 9.78 29.68 -10.77
C LEU A 185 9.95 29.78 -12.28
N GLU A 186 9.12 29.05 -13.02
CA GLU A 186 8.94 29.22 -14.44
C GLU A 186 7.70 30.07 -14.69
N LYS A 187 7.85 31.08 -15.54
CA LYS A 187 6.79 32.03 -15.83
C LYS A 187 6.67 32.27 -17.32
N GLU A 188 5.44 32.43 -17.77
CA GLU A 188 5.15 32.99 -19.09
C GLU A 188 5.55 34.47 -19.17
N LEU A 189 5.57 35.01 -20.40
CA LEU A 189 5.72 36.44 -20.65
C LEU A 189 4.64 37.29 -19.94
N SER A 190 3.48 36.69 -19.68
CA SER A 190 2.37 37.30 -18.91
C SER A 190 2.70 37.48 -17.41
N GLY A 191 3.77 36.85 -16.93
CA GLY A 191 4.13 36.78 -15.51
C GLY A 191 3.44 35.66 -14.72
N SER A 192 2.53 34.91 -15.35
CA SER A 192 1.85 33.76 -14.74
C SER A 192 2.81 32.59 -14.55
N VAL A 193 2.73 31.92 -13.40
CA VAL A 193 3.55 30.74 -13.09
C VAL A 193 3.06 29.53 -13.90
N THR A 194 3.97 28.89 -14.63
CA THR A 194 3.72 27.65 -15.39
C THR A 194 4.39 26.43 -14.78
N GLY A 195 5.33 26.63 -13.87
CA GLY A 195 6.06 25.56 -13.23
C GLY A 195 7.03 26.08 -12.18
N PHE A 196 7.69 25.17 -11.48
CA PHE A 196 8.71 25.48 -10.49
C PHE A 196 9.64 24.29 -10.27
N ALA A 197 10.87 24.55 -9.85
CA ALA A 197 11.73 23.49 -9.31
C ALA A 197 11.47 23.33 -7.81
N LEU A 198 11.14 22.11 -7.42
CA LEU A 198 10.93 21.69 -6.04
C LEU A 198 12.16 20.94 -5.55
N ASP A 199 12.82 21.49 -4.53
CA ASP A 199 13.88 20.81 -3.78
C ASP A 199 13.23 19.84 -2.79
N LEU A 200 13.29 18.54 -3.09
CA LEU A 200 12.72 17.45 -2.28
C LEU A 200 13.54 17.14 -1.02
N TYR A 201 14.26 18.14 -0.52
CA TYR A 201 15.35 18.08 0.45
C TYR A 201 16.66 17.56 -0.17
N ARG A 202 17.77 18.27 0.14
CA ARG A 202 19.17 17.92 -0.17
C ARG A 202 19.65 18.16 -1.61
N GLY A 203 18.91 18.93 -2.41
CA GLY A 203 19.38 19.42 -3.70
C GLY A 203 18.93 18.61 -4.91
N ASP A 204 18.15 17.54 -4.70
CA ASP A 204 17.41 16.88 -5.77
C ASP A 204 16.28 17.82 -6.22
N LEU A 205 16.45 18.40 -7.40
CA LEU A 205 15.50 19.33 -7.99
C LEU A 205 14.53 18.57 -8.90
N LEU A 206 13.27 18.52 -8.48
CA LEU A 206 12.20 18.03 -9.33
C LEU A 206 11.54 19.19 -10.05
N GLN A 207 11.54 19.15 -11.38
CA GLN A 207 10.76 20.09 -12.18
C GLN A 207 9.28 19.77 -12.08
N VAL A 208 8.47 20.74 -11.65
CA VAL A 208 7.02 20.62 -11.51
C VAL A 208 6.33 21.54 -12.51
N SER A 209 5.46 21.00 -13.35
CA SER A 209 4.63 21.73 -14.29
C SER A 209 3.21 21.93 -13.75
N ILE A 210 2.61 23.07 -14.10
CA ILE A 210 1.28 23.49 -13.65
C ILE A 210 0.45 23.89 -14.87
N ASP A 211 -0.72 23.29 -15.01
CA ASP A 211 -1.66 23.59 -16.08
C ASP A 211 -2.97 24.20 -15.54
N SER A 212 -4.02 24.21 -16.36
CA SER A 212 -5.34 24.68 -15.96
C SER A 212 -6.11 23.70 -15.06
N GLY A 213 -5.68 22.44 -14.98
CA GLY A 213 -6.23 21.40 -14.13
C GLY A 213 -5.60 21.36 -12.73
N THR A 214 -4.44 21.98 -12.52
CA THR A 214 -3.80 22.04 -11.21
C THR A 214 -4.63 22.85 -10.21
N VAL A 215 -5.04 22.20 -9.13
CA VAL A 215 -5.71 22.85 -7.99
C VAL A 215 -4.67 23.46 -7.07
N ILE A 216 -4.89 24.68 -6.59
CA ILE A 216 -3.94 25.39 -5.71
C ILE A 216 -4.63 25.81 -4.41
N PHE A 217 -3.93 25.63 -3.30
CA PHE A 217 -4.32 26.09 -1.97
C PHE A 217 -3.20 26.91 -1.33
N ASP A 218 -3.59 27.98 -0.64
CA ASP A 218 -2.66 28.87 0.07
C ASP A 218 -2.10 28.26 1.36
N GLU A 219 -1.27 29.02 2.08
CA GLU A 219 -0.64 28.57 3.32
C GLU A 219 -1.64 28.29 4.46
N ASN A 220 -2.87 28.80 4.34
CA ASN A 220 -3.98 28.65 5.29
C ASN A 220 -4.98 27.57 4.87
N GLY A 221 -4.71 26.83 3.79
CA GLY A 221 -5.59 25.78 3.27
C GLY A 221 -6.88 26.32 2.65
N LEU A 222 -6.86 27.57 2.16
CA LEU A 222 -7.94 28.16 1.38
C LEU A 222 -7.67 28.02 -0.12
N PRO A 223 -8.72 27.92 -0.96
CA PRO A 223 -8.57 27.90 -2.41
C PRO A 223 -7.76 29.11 -2.90
N GLY A 224 -6.62 28.83 -3.53
CA GLY A 224 -5.70 29.82 -4.07
C GLY A 224 -5.61 29.76 -5.59
N ASP A 225 -4.60 30.44 -6.14
CA ASP A 225 -4.23 30.46 -7.54
C ASP A 225 -2.70 30.50 -7.76
N LYS A 226 -2.28 30.58 -9.02
CA LYS A 226 -0.86 30.56 -9.43
C LYS A 226 -0.02 31.68 -8.79
N SER A 227 -0.64 32.76 -8.32
CA SER A 227 0.05 33.86 -7.64
C SER A 227 0.47 33.54 -6.20
N ASP A 228 -0.15 32.53 -5.56
CA ASP A 228 0.21 32.07 -4.22
C ASP A 228 1.51 31.25 -4.21
N ILE A 229 2.00 30.83 -5.39
CA ILE A 229 3.21 30.03 -5.55
C ILE A 229 4.43 30.94 -5.47
N GLU A 230 5.06 30.94 -4.30
CA GLU A 230 6.18 31.83 -3.99
C GLU A 230 7.52 31.09 -3.87
N LEU A 231 8.59 31.75 -4.33
CA LEU A 231 9.96 31.29 -4.13
C LEU A 231 10.27 31.12 -2.63
N ARG A 232 11.10 30.12 -2.34
CA ARG A 232 11.65 29.80 -1.02
C ARG A 232 10.62 29.34 0.02
N LYS A 233 9.35 29.21 -0.35
CA LYS A 233 8.32 28.58 0.49
C LYS A 233 8.33 27.06 0.29
N SER A 234 7.90 26.34 1.31
CA SER A 234 7.61 24.91 1.17
C SER A 234 6.29 24.72 0.44
N ALA A 235 6.13 23.62 -0.27
CA ALA A 235 4.90 23.24 -0.92
C ALA A 235 4.72 21.72 -0.87
N TYR A 236 3.49 21.32 -0.58
CA TYR A 236 3.02 19.96 -0.75
C TYR A 236 2.39 19.81 -2.14
N VAL A 237 2.94 18.92 -2.96
CA VAL A 237 2.59 18.74 -4.36
C VAL A 237 2.10 17.32 -4.59
N ARG A 238 0.97 17.18 -5.27
CA ARG A 238 0.46 15.90 -5.75
C ARG A 238 0.41 15.90 -7.27
N GLY A 239 1.04 14.95 -7.93
CA GLY A 239 1.14 14.94 -9.39
C GLY A 239 1.57 13.62 -10.00
N ARG A 240 1.65 13.55 -11.31
CA ARG A 240 2.13 12.36 -12.04
C ARG A 240 3.47 12.67 -12.68
N ILE A 241 4.42 11.75 -12.57
CA ILE A 241 5.69 11.83 -13.29
C ILE A 241 5.38 11.73 -14.79
N GLN A 242 6.00 12.59 -15.58
CA GLN A 242 5.90 12.62 -17.04
C GLN A 242 7.04 11.83 -17.67
N SER A 243 6.95 11.56 -18.97
CA SER A 243 7.94 10.77 -19.70
C SER A 243 9.35 11.38 -19.66
N ASP A 244 9.48 12.69 -19.42
CA ASP A 244 10.77 13.39 -19.29
C ASP A 244 11.33 13.40 -17.84
N GLY A 245 10.56 12.88 -16.88
CA GLY A 245 10.92 12.88 -15.45
C GLY A 245 10.52 14.15 -14.70
N SER A 246 9.84 15.10 -15.36
CA SER A 246 9.15 16.19 -14.65
C SER A 246 7.86 15.67 -14.00
N LEU A 247 7.24 16.48 -13.15
CA LEU A 247 5.98 16.16 -12.49
C LEU A 247 4.87 17.11 -12.95
N LEU A 248 3.81 16.59 -13.56
CA LEU A 248 2.60 17.36 -13.80
C LEU A 248 1.76 17.41 -12.52
N ALA A 249 1.66 18.58 -11.91
CA ALA A 249 0.91 18.76 -10.68
C ALA A 249 -0.61 18.70 -10.92
N SER A 250 -1.29 17.83 -10.19
CA SER A 250 -2.75 17.85 -10.02
C SER A 250 -3.17 18.78 -8.89
N LEU A 251 -2.31 18.97 -7.89
CA LEU A 251 -2.57 19.78 -6.70
C LEU A 251 -1.27 20.35 -6.14
N VAL A 252 -1.31 21.61 -5.71
CA VAL A 252 -0.26 22.29 -4.96
C VAL A 252 -0.87 22.94 -3.72
N VAL A 253 -0.30 22.69 -2.55
CA VAL A 253 -0.68 23.32 -1.28
C VAL A 253 0.55 24.02 -0.73
N MET A 254 0.43 25.32 -0.44
CA MET A 254 1.54 26.06 0.12
C MET A 254 1.77 25.69 1.60
N GLY A 255 3.03 25.48 1.97
CA GLY A 255 3.47 25.07 3.32
C GLY A 255 3.13 23.62 3.68
N ASP A 256 3.39 23.27 4.94
CA ASP A 256 3.20 21.91 5.45
C ASP A 256 1.72 21.56 5.63
N VAL A 257 1.38 20.30 5.38
CA VAL A 257 0.01 19.78 5.55
C VAL A 257 -0.06 18.78 6.67
N LEU A 258 -1.19 18.78 7.37
CA LEU A 258 -1.55 17.74 8.32
C LEU A 258 -2.27 16.61 7.58
N LYS A 259 -1.82 15.36 7.81
CA LYS A 259 -2.49 14.15 7.32
C LYS A 259 -3.03 13.36 8.51
N VAL A 260 -4.35 13.19 8.55
CA VAL A 260 -5.02 12.39 9.59
C VAL A 260 -5.99 11.39 8.98
N LYS A 261 -6.21 10.29 9.69
CA LYS A 261 -7.14 9.22 9.34
C LYS A 261 -8.25 9.10 10.37
N GLY A 262 -9.43 8.70 9.95
CA GLY A 262 -10.51 8.44 10.88
C GLY A 262 -11.76 7.93 10.20
N THR A 263 -12.84 7.91 10.97
CA THR A 263 -14.16 7.49 10.50
C THR A 263 -15.13 8.67 10.61
N ALA A 264 -15.78 9.00 9.50
CA ALA A 264 -16.83 10.01 9.47
C ALA A 264 -17.99 9.57 10.39
N THR A 265 -18.35 10.40 11.37
CA THR A 265 -19.43 10.08 12.32
C THR A 265 -20.81 10.38 11.74
N GLU A 266 -20.85 11.19 10.68
CA GLU A 266 -22.05 11.64 9.98
C GLU A 266 -21.74 11.90 8.50
N ALA A 267 -22.78 12.06 7.68
CA ALA A 267 -22.61 12.52 6.30
C ALA A 267 -22.32 14.03 6.27
N VAL A 268 -21.77 14.52 5.15
CA VAL A 268 -21.51 15.97 4.98
C VAL A 268 -22.79 16.79 5.15
N VAL A 269 -22.74 17.77 6.05
CA VAL A 269 -23.79 18.77 6.23
C VAL A 269 -23.73 19.74 5.05
N VAL A 270 -24.65 19.58 4.10
CA VAL A 270 -24.63 20.26 2.79
C VAL A 270 -24.55 21.78 2.91
N ASP A 271 -25.23 22.38 3.88
CA ASP A 271 -25.26 23.84 4.05
C ASP A 271 -24.00 24.41 4.72
N GLN A 272 -23.18 23.55 5.34
CA GLN A 272 -21.96 23.93 6.07
C GLN A 272 -20.68 23.46 5.39
N ASP A 273 -20.78 22.57 4.41
CA ASP A 273 -19.65 21.91 3.77
C ASP A 273 -18.68 21.27 4.77
N GLN A 274 -19.25 20.68 5.82
CA GLN A 274 -18.51 20.15 6.95
C GLN A 274 -19.02 18.75 7.34
N TYR A 275 -18.13 17.97 7.95
CA TYR A 275 -18.49 16.73 8.62
C TYR A 275 -17.58 16.49 9.82
N THR A 276 -18.10 15.77 10.81
CA THR A 276 -17.29 15.34 11.96
C THR A 276 -16.65 13.98 11.69
N MET A 277 -15.39 13.82 12.11
CA MET A 277 -14.65 12.58 12.01
C MET A 277 -14.06 12.21 13.38
N THR A 278 -14.21 10.95 13.79
CA THR A 278 -13.44 10.38 14.91
C THR A 278 -12.11 9.85 14.38
N LEU A 279 -11.02 10.34 14.95
CA LEU A 279 -9.66 10.04 14.53
C LEU A 279 -9.21 8.67 15.07
N ASP A 280 -8.46 7.93 14.24
CA ASP A 280 -7.75 6.73 14.69
C ASP A 280 -6.72 7.10 15.80
N PRO A 281 -6.38 6.17 16.72
CA PRO A 281 -5.41 6.43 17.78
C PRO A 281 -3.99 6.71 17.23
N TYR A 282 -3.13 7.28 18.09
CA TYR A 282 -1.70 7.54 17.81
C TYR A 282 -1.43 8.53 16.67
N GLN A 283 -2.31 9.51 16.49
CA GLN A 283 -2.16 10.59 15.53
C GLN A 283 -1.86 11.93 16.20
N GLU A 284 -1.43 12.90 15.39
CA GLU A 284 -1.07 14.25 15.86
C GLU A 284 -2.29 14.99 16.42
N LEU A 285 -3.47 14.78 15.83
CA LEU A 285 -4.75 15.13 16.43
C LEU A 285 -5.36 13.88 17.08
N ILE A 286 -6.04 14.07 18.22
CA ILE A 286 -6.64 13.00 19.01
C ILE A 286 -8.12 13.31 19.24
N GLY A 287 -8.97 12.28 19.22
CA GLY A 287 -10.40 12.41 19.51
C GLY A 287 -11.21 12.64 18.25
N SER A 288 -12.08 13.65 18.24
CA SER A 288 -12.89 14.01 17.07
C SER A 288 -12.50 15.38 16.54
N VAL A 289 -12.62 15.57 15.23
CA VAL A 289 -12.31 16.83 14.55
C VAL A 289 -13.40 17.18 13.56
N GLU A 290 -13.72 18.47 13.44
CA GLU A 290 -14.57 19.01 12.38
C GLU A 290 -13.72 19.21 11.12
N VAL A 291 -14.17 18.65 10.00
CA VAL A 291 -13.49 18.72 8.72
C VAL A 291 -14.26 19.65 7.80
N GLY A 292 -13.64 20.77 7.39
CA GLY A 292 -14.22 21.74 6.47
C GLY A 292 -13.79 21.50 5.02
N LEU A 293 -14.76 21.50 4.11
CA LEU A 293 -14.57 21.26 2.68
C LEU A 293 -14.73 22.58 1.91
N ALA A 294 -13.63 23.21 1.52
CA ALA A 294 -13.66 24.32 0.57
C ALA A 294 -14.18 23.89 -0.82
N SER A 295 -14.56 24.86 -1.67
CA SER A 295 -15.09 24.60 -3.02
C SER A 295 -14.12 23.86 -3.96
N LYS A 296 -12.81 24.03 -3.75
CA LYS A 296 -11.75 23.32 -4.49
C LYS A 296 -11.26 22.04 -3.79
N SER A 297 -11.86 21.63 -2.67
CA SER A 297 -11.44 20.41 -1.98
C SER A 297 -11.64 19.21 -2.88
N ILE A 298 -10.62 18.37 -2.98
CA ILE A 298 -10.64 17.20 -3.85
C ILE A 298 -11.05 16.00 -2.99
N ILE A 299 -12.09 15.29 -3.40
CA ILE A 299 -12.52 14.06 -2.74
C ILE A 299 -12.20 12.91 -3.70
N LEU A 300 -11.45 11.92 -3.23
CA LEU A 300 -10.91 10.84 -4.05
C LEU A 300 -11.35 9.48 -3.52
N ILE A 301 -11.67 8.55 -4.42
CA ILE A 301 -11.64 7.10 -4.16
C ILE A 301 -10.54 6.47 -5.00
N ASP A 302 -10.11 5.25 -4.67
CA ASP A 302 -9.11 4.52 -5.47
C ASP A 302 -7.88 5.40 -5.77
N CYS A 303 -7.46 6.16 -4.77
CA CYS A 303 -6.34 7.10 -4.74
C CYS A 303 -6.34 8.29 -5.72
N ASP A 304 -7.07 8.25 -6.84
CA ASP A 304 -7.07 9.30 -7.86
C ASP A 304 -8.40 9.49 -8.61
N THR A 305 -9.46 8.78 -8.24
CA THR A 305 -10.77 8.96 -8.89
C THR A 305 -11.55 10.07 -8.17
N PRO A 306 -11.77 11.25 -8.79
CA PRO A 306 -12.49 12.33 -8.14
C PRO A 306 -13.97 11.99 -7.98
N VAL A 307 -14.50 12.24 -6.79
CA VAL A 307 -15.89 12.00 -6.43
C VAL A 307 -16.50 13.20 -5.71
N GLY A 308 -17.82 13.18 -5.53
CA GLY A 308 -18.55 14.24 -4.85
C GLY A 308 -18.56 14.11 -3.33
N ARG A 309 -19.08 15.14 -2.65
CA ARG A 309 -19.26 15.14 -1.18
C ARG A 309 -20.21 14.05 -0.67
N SER A 310 -21.13 13.57 -1.52
CA SER A 310 -22.08 12.48 -1.21
C SER A 310 -21.43 11.14 -0.86
N TYR A 311 -20.12 11.01 -1.13
CA TYR A 311 -19.32 9.82 -0.85
C TYR A 311 -18.83 9.78 0.60
N ILE A 312 -18.79 10.91 1.29
CA ILE A 312 -18.48 10.99 2.71
C ILE A 312 -19.79 10.77 3.46
N GLN A 313 -20.03 9.53 3.87
CA GLN A 313 -21.20 9.10 4.62
C GLN A 313 -20.79 8.66 6.03
N GLN A 314 -21.77 8.56 6.92
CA GLN A 314 -21.56 7.99 8.24
C GLN A 314 -20.91 6.60 8.17
N GLY A 315 -19.89 6.38 8.98
CA GLY A 315 -19.16 5.12 9.08
C GLY A 315 -18.13 4.89 7.97
N VAL A 316 -18.00 5.82 7.01
CA VAL A 316 -16.97 5.72 5.98
C VAL A 316 -15.63 6.20 6.54
N ARG A 317 -14.57 5.45 6.24
CA ARG A 317 -13.22 5.83 6.62
C ARG A 317 -12.68 6.89 5.66
N THR A 318 -12.02 7.90 6.21
CA THR A 318 -11.42 8.96 5.42
C THR A 318 -9.98 9.22 5.87
N THR A 319 -9.10 9.45 4.90
CA THR A 319 -7.81 10.09 5.12
C THR A 319 -7.94 11.54 4.66
N VAL A 320 -7.77 12.48 5.59
CA VAL A 320 -7.86 13.92 5.33
C VAL A 320 -6.46 14.52 5.32
N ILE A 321 -6.14 15.22 4.24
CA ILE A 321 -4.93 16.02 4.09
C ILE A 321 -5.36 17.48 4.03
N GLY A 322 -4.82 18.32 4.92
CA GLY A 322 -5.29 19.69 5.05
C GLY A 322 -4.49 20.55 6.01
N LYS A 323 -5.10 21.66 6.43
CA LYS A 323 -4.53 22.63 7.38
C LYS A 323 -5.45 22.75 8.59
N TYR A 324 -4.91 22.55 9.78
CA TYR A 324 -5.68 22.70 11.01
C TYR A 324 -5.73 24.17 11.44
N ASP A 325 -6.94 24.73 11.50
CA ASP A 325 -7.20 26.06 12.03
C ASP A 325 -7.42 25.95 13.55
N THR A 326 -6.41 26.32 14.33
CA THR A 326 -6.44 26.21 15.79
C THR A 326 -7.44 27.14 16.45
N GLU A 327 -7.78 28.27 15.82
CA GLU A 327 -8.76 29.23 16.37
C GLU A 327 -10.18 28.70 16.22
N LYS A 328 -10.47 28.09 15.07
CA LYS A 328 -11.80 27.51 14.78
C LYS A 328 -11.93 26.06 15.21
N SER A 329 -10.82 25.38 15.52
CA SER A 329 -10.76 23.93 15.73
C SER A 329 -11.28 23.12 14.54
N VAL A 330 -11.03 23.60 13.32
CA VAL A 330 -11.48 22.99 12.07
C VAL A 330 -10.27 22.55 11.25
N LEU A 331 -10.28 21.31 10.79
CA LEU A 331 -9.36 20.83 9.76
C LEU A 331 -9.88 21.22 8.38
N ARG A 332 -9.28 22.22 7.76
CA ARG A 332 -9.59 22.62 6.38
C ARG A 332 -9.01 21.58 5.43
N ALA A 333 -9.86 20.73 4.88
CA ALA A 333 -9.46 19.69 3.97
C ALA A 333 -9.07 20.29 2.61
N VAL A 334 -7.91 19.87 2.13
CA VAL A 334 -7.49 20.07 0.74
C VAL A 334 -7.84 18.82 -0.06
N VAL A 335 -7.50 17.65 0.49
CA VAL A 335 -7.83 16.34 -0.09
C VAL A 335 -8.51 15.49 0.97
N VAL A 336 -9.58 14.81 0.58
CA VAL A 336 -10.21 13.73 1.35
C VAL A 336 -10.15 12.47 0.52
N ILE A 337 -9.39 11.47 0.96
CA ILE A 337 -9.39 10.14 0.38
C ILE A 337 -10.44 9.32 1.14
N VAL A 338 -11.45 8.85 0.42
CA VAL A 338 -12.54 8.04 0.93
C VAL A 338 -12.16 6.57 0.77
N GLU A 339 -11.95 5.90 1.90
CA GLU A 339 -11.61 4.49 1.98
C GLU A 339 -12.89 3.65 2.03
N PRO A 340 -12.90 2.41 1.49
CA PRO A 340 -14.03 1.51 1.64
C PRO A 340 -14.43 1.32 3.11
N ARG A 341 -15.74 1.39 3.41
CA ARG A 341 -16.25 0.98 4.73
C ARG A 341 -16.05 -0.53 4.88
N VAL A 342 -15.46 -0.96 5.99
CA VAL A 342 -15.24 -2.37 6.29
C VAL A 342 -16.35 -2.86 7.22
N ILE A 343 -17.02 -3.94 6.83
CA ILE A 343 -18.00 -4.65 7.66
C ILE A 343 -17.42 -6.02 7.98
N THR A 344 -17.22 -6.32 9.26
CA THR A 344 -16.73 -7.62 9.72
C THR A 344 -17.76 -8.30 10.61
N GLY A 345 -17.95 -9.60 10.43
CA GLY A 345 -18.83 -10.38 11.28
C GLY A 345 -19.21 -11.73 10.68
N ARG A 346 -20.21 -12.37 11.27
CA ARG A 346 -20.68 -13.69 10.85
C ARG A 346 -21.71 -13.57 9.74
N LEU A 347 -21.45 -14.23 8.60
CA LEU A 347 -22.41 -14.37 7.52
C LEU A 347 -23.50 -15.36 7.93
N THR A 348 -24.76 -14.92 7.93
CA THR A 348 -25.90 -15.70 8.44
C THR A 348 -26.92 -16.04 7.37
N LYS A 349 -26.93 -15.30 6.26
CA LYS A 349 -27.90 -15.53 5.18
C LYS A 349 -27.38 -14.98 3.87
N ILE A 350 -27.66 -15.71 2.80
CA ILE A 350 -27.49 -15.25 1.42
C ILE A 350 -28.85 -15.42 0.74
N VAL A 351 -29.37 -14.35 0.13
CA VAL A 351 -30.67 -14.37 -0.56
C VAL A 351 -30.52 -13.81 -1.95
N ASP A 352 -30.99 -14.53 -2.95
CA ASP A 352 -30.98 -14.04 -4.33
C ASP A 352 -31.78 -12.74 -4.47
N ALA A 353 -31.24 -11.81 -5.24
CA ALA A 353 -31.83 -10.51 -5.52
C ALA A 353 -31.67 -10.19 -7.01
N THR A 354 -32.45 -9.24 -7.50
CA THR A 354 -32.31 -8.80 -8.89
C THR A 354 -30.89 -8.28 -9.13
N GLY A 355 -30.14 -8.94 -10.02
CA GLY A 355 -28.78 -8.55 -10.37
C GLY A 355 -27.69 -8.98 -9.39
N GLY A 356 -27.96 -9.89 -8.45
CA GLY A 356 -26.96 -10.36 -7.48
C GLY A 356 -27.56 -11.12 -6.29
N SER A 357 -26.93 -11.00 -5.12
CA SER A 357 -27.41 -11.60 -3.87
C SER A 357 -27.25 -10.63 -2.70
N ASN A 358 -28.17 -10.66 -1.74
CA ASN A 358 -28.06 -9.94 -0.47
C ASN A 358 -27.40 -10.83 0.58
N LEU A 359 -26.31 -10.34 1.18
CA LEU A 359 -25.59 -11.00 2.26
C LEU A 359 -26.01 -10.37 3.60
N THR A 360 -26.48 -11.18 4.55
CA THR A 360 -26.85 -10.74 5.90
C THR A 360 -25.74 -11.11 6.88
N ILE A 361 -25.19 -10.11 7.56
CA ILE A 361 -24.01 -10.24 8.42
C ILE A 361 -24.39 -9.79 9.82
N THR A 362 -24.20 -10.65 10.82
CA THR A 362 -24.22 -10.24 12.24
C THR A 362 -22.85 -9.66 12.57
N LEU A 363 -22.82 -8.43 13.06
CA LEU A 363 -21.57 -7.70 13.30
C LEU A 363 -20.73 -8.37 14.39
N ALA A 364 -19.40 -8.33 14.28
CA ALA A 364 -18.50 -8.95 15.26
C ALA A 364 -18.65 -8.35 16.67
N ASP A 365 -18.82 -7.02 16.75
CA ASP A 365 -18.84 -6.27 18.01
C ASP A 365 -20.25 -5.92 18.50
N SER A 366 -21.30 -6.43 17.83
CA SER A 366 -22.69 -6.08 18.13
C SER A 366 -23.67 -7.16 17.68
N PRO A 367 -24.78 -7.41 18.42
CA PRO A 367 -25.83 -8.31 17.97
C PRO A 367 -26.62 -7.78 16.74
N SER A 368 -26.35 -6.54 16.32
CA SER A 368 -26.95 -5.95 15.12
C SER A 368 -26.59 -6.73 13.85
N THR A 369 -27.47 -6.65 12.86
CA THR A 369 -27.24 -7.20 11.53
C THR A 369 -27.17 -6.10 10.48
N GLU A 370 -26.30 -6.28 9.50
CA GLU A 370 -26.25 -5.46 8.28
C GLU A 370 -26.51 -6.32 7.06
N ILE A 371 -27.14 -5.71 6.04
CA ILE A 371 -27.37 -6.34 4.74
C ILE A 371 -26.51 -5.58 3.72
N VAL A 372 -25.73 -6.32 2.94
CA VAL A 372 -24.92 -5.79 1.82
C VAL A 372 -25.32 -6.50 0.52
N PHE A 373 -25.24 -5.81 -0.60
CA PHE A 373 -25.55 -6.35 -1.93
C PHE A 373 -24.28 -6.80 -2.65
N LEU A 374 -24.21 -8.07 -3.04
CA LEU A 374 -23.16 -8.67 -3.87
C LEU A 374 -23.63 -8.75 -5.33
N PRO A 375 -23.15 -7.88 -6.23
CA PRO A 375 -23.42 -7.92 -7.66
C PRO A 375 -23.19 -9.29 -8.31
N PHE A 376 -24.02 -9.61 -9.30
CA PHE A 376 -23.86 -10.79 -10.14
C PHE A 376 -22.49 -10.80 -10.83
N GLY A 377 -21.79 -11.94 -10.75
CA GLY A 377 -20.45 -12.12 -11.30
C GLY A 377 -19.31 -11.60 -10.43
N GLN A 378 -19.59 -10.96 -9.29
CA GLN A 378 -18.56 -10.60 -8.33
C GLN A 378 -18.13 -11.82 -7.50
N ASN A 379 -16.83 -12.12 -7.53
CA ASN A 379 -16.25 -13.21 -6.76
C ASN A 379 -16.22 -12.88 -5.25
N VAL A 380 -16.42 -13.92 -4.45
CA VAL A 380 -16.08 -13.94 -3.03
C VAL A 380 -14.72 -14.61 -2.88
N TYR A 381 -13.85 -14.07 -2.03
CA TYR A 381 -12.47 -14.56 -1.88
C TYR A 381 -12.28 -15.17 -0.51
N LEU A 382 -11.44 -16.19 -0.37
CA LEU A 382 -10.90 -16.55 0.93
C LEU A 382 -9.79 -15.56 1.28
N GLN A 383 -9.74 -15.09 2.52
CA GLN A 383 -8.67 -14.21 2.95
C GLN A 383 -7.33 -14.95 2.90
N GLY A 384 -6.44 -14.46 2.04
CA GLY A 384 -5.12 -15.05 1.81
C GLY A 384 -5.04 -16.00 0.61
N ASP A 385 -6.16 -16.28 -0.09
CA ASP A 385 -6.18 -17.25 -1.20
C ASP A 385 -7.25 -16.92 -2.28
N GLY A 386 -7.71 -17.94 -3.01
CA GLY A 386 -8.53 -17.86 -4.21
C GLY A 386 -10.02 -17.63 -3.97
N VAL A 387 -10.81 -17.96 -4.99
CA VAL A 387 -12.25 -17.68 -5.03
C VAL A 387 -13.02 -18.75 -4.28
N VAL A 388 -13.93 -18.33 -3.42
CA VAL A 388 -14.90 -19.21 -2.76
C VAL A 388 -16.18 -19.23 -3.57
N ALA A 389 -16.64 -20.42 -3.96
CA ALA A 389 -17.90 -20.57 -4.68
C ALA A 389 -19.08 -20.07 -3.85
N LEU A 390 -19.88 -19.16 -4.39
CA LEU A 390 -21.03 -18.59 -3.69
C LEU A 390 -22.06 -19.66 -3.28
N GLY A 391 -22.28 -20.67 -4.13
CA GLY A 391 -23.16 -21.80 -3.82
C GLY A 391 -22.70 -22.59 -2.59
N ARG A 392 -21.38 -22.79 -2.42
CA ARG A 392 -20.82 -23.42 -1.21
C ARG A 392 -21.13 -22.59 0.04
N LEU A 393 -21.00 -21.27 -0.05
CA LEU A 393 -21.37 -20.40 1.08
C LEU A 393 -22.86 -20.46 1.38
N GLN A 394 -23.73 -20.50 0.36
CA GLN A 394 -25.18 -20.66 0.53
C GLN A 394 -25.50 -21.95 1.30
N ASP A 395 -24.87 -23.06 0.93
CA ASP A 395 -25.07 -24.36 1.60
C ASP A 395 -24.59 -24.36 3.05
N LEU A 396 -23.47 -23.70 3.33
CA LEU A 396 -22.85 -23.64 4.66
C LEU A 396 -23.56 -22.68 5.61
N VAL A 397 -24.08 -21.54 5.15
CA VAL A 397 -24.79 -20.58 6.04
C VAL A 397 -26.14 -21.09 6.52
N GLU A 398 -26.74 -22.05 5.80
CA GLU A 398 -27.97 -22.72 6.21
C GLU A 398 -27.79 -23.70 7.38
N CYS A 399 -26.55 -24.07 7.72
CA CYS A 399 -26.28 -24.93 8.86
C CYS A 399 -26.51 -24.20 10.19
N THR A 400 -27.15 -24.87 11.15
CA THR A 400 -27.41 -24.33 12.49
C THR A 400 -26.14 -23.88 13.23
N ASN A 401 -25.02 -24.56 13.01
CA ASN A 401 -23.74 -24.30 13.67
C ASN A 401 -22.74 -23.52 12.78
N SER A 402 -23.21 -22.94 11.68
CA SER A 402 -22.34 -22.21 10.75
C SER A 402 -21.66 -21.01 11.42
N ASN A 403 -20.34 -20.93 11.25
CA ASN A 403 -19.51 -19.85 11.76
C ASN A 403 -18.72 -19.13 10.66
N ILE A 404 -19.31 -18.98 9.47
CA ILE A 404 -18.63 -18.31 8.35
C ILE A 404 -18.39 -16.84 8.71
N GLN A 405 -17.14 -16.50 8.98
CA GLN A 405 -16.72 -15.13 9.25
C GLN A 405 -16.37 -14.43 7.94
N VAL A 406 -16.82 -13.19 7.78
CA VAL A 406 -16.57 -12.39 6.58
C VAL A 406 -16.03 -11.01 6.92
N ARG A 407 -15.21 -10.49 6.02
CA ARG A 407 -14.76 -9.10 5.96
C ARG A 407 -15.18 -8.52 4.61
N VAL A 408 -16.14 -7.61 4.62
CA VAL A 408 -16.71 -6.98 3.43
C VAL A 408 -16.20 -5.56 3.30
N LEU A 409 -15.63 -5.25 2.15
CA LEU A 409 -15.36 -3.88 1.72
C LEU A 409 -16.59 -3.38 0.96
N VAL A 410 -17.24 -2.34 1.47
CA VAL A 410 -18.35 -1.66 0.79
C VAL A 410 -17.78 -0.75 -0.30
N ASP A 411 -18.44 -0.73 -1.45
CA ASP A 411 -18.06 0.14 -2.56
C ASP A 411 -18.46 1.58 -2.28
N PRO A 412 -17.51 2.49 -2.01
CA PRO A 412 -17.84 3.90 -1.85
C PRO A 412 -18.46 4.45 -3.13
N ALA A 413 -18.11 3.90 -4.32
CA ALA A 413 -18.65 4.25 -5.65
C ALA A 413 -20.20 4.13 -5.75
N LYS A 414 -20.83 3.41 -4.81
CA LYS A 414 -22.24 2.99 -4.89
C LYS A 414 -23.01 3.37 -3.63
N THR A 415 -23.83 4.41 -3.73
CA THR A 415 -24.71 4.87 -2.63
C THR A 415 -26.04 4.11 -2.58
N THR A 416 -26.04 2.81 -2.86
CA THR A 416 -27.26 1.98 -2.88
C THR A 416 -27.69 1.59 -1.47
N THR A 417 -28.97 1.27 -1.31
CA THR A 417 -29.50 0.66 -0.08
C THR A 417 -30.18 -0.67 -0.46
N PRO A 418 -29.66 -1.83 -0.01
CA PRO A 418 -28.47 -2.02 0.81
C PRO A 418 -27.16 -1.59 0.11
N PRO A 419 -26.09 -1.27 0.87
CA PRO A 419 -24.79 -0.90 0.32
C PRO A 419 -24.21 -2.02 -0.55
N THR A 420 -23.63 -1.64 -1.71
CA THR A 420 -23.02 -2.58 -2.65
C THR A 420 -21.62 -2.98 -2.19
N THR A 421 -21.25 -4.24 -2.33
CA THR A 421 -19.90 -4.73 -2.00
C THR A 421 -18.89 -4.36 -3.07
N LYS A 422 -17.72 -3.85 -2.67
CA LYS A 422 -16.53 -3.74 -3.50
C LYS A 422 -15.74 -5.04 -3.54
N LYS A 423 -15.62 -5.70 -2.38
CA LYS A 423 -14.96 -7.00 -2.25
C LYS A 423 -15.47 -7.71 -1.02
N VAL A 424 -15.60 -9.03 -1.09
CA VAL A 424 -16.00 -9.88 0.02
C VAL A 424 -14.89 -10.88 0.27
N TYR A 425 -14.40 -10.90 1.51
CA TYR A 425 -13.47 -11.91 1.99
C TYR A 425 -14.18 -12.81 3.01
N VAL A 426 -13.96 -14.10 2.91
CA VAL A 426 -14.26 -15.08 3.94
C VAL A 426 -13.00 -15.29 4.75
N ILE A 427 -13.10 -15.10 6.07
CA ILE A 427 -11.99 -15.35 6.98
C ILE A 427 -11.92 -16.87 7.18
N PRO A 428 -10.82 -17.54 6.82
CA PRO A 428 -10.73 -18.98 6.93
C PRO A 428 -10.73 -19.43 8.39
N ASP A 429 -11.39 -20.56 8.65
CA ASP A 429 -11.11 -21.37 9.82
C ASP A 429 -9.73 -22.03 9.66
N GLN A 430 -9.10 -22.37 10.79
CA GLN A 430 -7.81 -23.05 10.81
C GLN A 430 -7.95 -24.37 11.56
N MET A 431 -7.35 -25.42 11.00
CA MET A 431 -7.14 -26.67 11.72
C MET A 431 -5.72 -27.20 11.51
N THR A 432 -5.21 -27.91 12.50
CA THR A 432 -3.86 -28.52 12.46
C THR A 432 -3.93 -29.95 12.94
N SER A 433 -3.35 -30.89 12.18
CA SER A 433 -3.32 -32.32 12.50
C SER A 433 -2.27 -33.06 11.70
N ASP A 434 -1.97 -34.30 12.10
CA ASP A 434 -1.08 -35.19 11.36
C ASP A 434 -1.81 -35.92 10.24
N VAL A 435 -1.14 -36.07 9.09
CA VAL A 435 -1.64 -36.79 7.92
C VAL A 435 -1.59 -38.30 8.15
N ASP A 436 -2.73 -38.97 8.00
CA ASP A 436 -2.82 -40.43 7.93
C ASP A 436 -2.60 -40.91 6.49
N SER A 437 -3.35 -40.38 5.52
CA SER A 437 -3.18 -40.73 4.11
C SER A 437 -3.63 -39.62 3.17
N VAL A 438 -3.21 -39.70 1.91
CA VAL A 438 -3.51 -38.68 0.89
C VAL A 438 -4.17 -39.35 -0.32
N GLY A 439 -5.32 -38.82 -0.73
CA GLY A 439 -6.07 -39.21 -1.92
C GLY A 439 -5.83 -38.25 -3.10
N THR A 440 -6.65 -38.35 -4.15
CA THR A 440 -6.49 -37.50 -5.35
C THR A 440 -6.80 -36.03 -5.10
N TYR A 441 -7.79 -35.74 -4.24
CA TYR A 441 -8.20 -34.38 -3.85
C TYR A 441 -8.52 -34.30 -2.36
N THR A 442 -8.00 -35.24 -1.58
CA THR A 442 -8.36 -35.37 -0.16
C THR A 442 -7.14 -35.65 0.71
N ILE A 443 -7.12 -35.11 1.92
CA ILE A 443 -6.17 -35.47 2.96
C ILE A 443 -6.94 -36.10 4.11
N PHE A 444 -6.59 -37.32 4.49
CA PHE A 444 -7.14 -38.00 5.66
C PHE A 444 -6.22 -37.72 6.85
N LEU A 445 -6.78 -37.20 7.92
CA LEU A 445 -6.05 -36.83 9.13
C LEU A 445 -6.22 -37.91 10.22
N THR A 446 -5.21 -38.02 11.07
CA THR A 446 -5.16 -39.03 12.15
C THR A 446 -6.23 -38.85 13.22
N ASP A 447 -6.75 -37.63 13.38
CA ASP A 447 -7.89 -37.31 14.26
C ASP A 447 -9.26 -37.67 13.66
N GLY A 448 -9.28 -38.22 12.45
CA GLY A 448 -10.48 -38.66 11.74
C GLY A 448 -11.15 -37.58 10.90
N TYR A 449 -10.54 -36.40 10.74
CA TYR A 449 -10.98 -35.40 9.77
C TYR A 449 -10.54 -35.74 8.34
N ILE A 450 -11.35 -35.29 7.39
CA ILE A 450 -11.10 -35.39 5.95
C ILE A 450 -11.08 -33.98 5.38
N ILE A 451 -9.94 -33.61 4.80
CA ILE A 451 -9.79 -32.35 4.09
C ILE A 451 -10.16 -32.60 2.63
N ASP A 452 -11.19 -31.93 2.15
CA ASP A 452 -11.52 -31.83 0.72
C ASP A 452 -10.69 -30.67 0.14
N VAL A 453 -9.59 -30.98 -0.54
CA VAL A 453 -8.64 -29.98 -1.06
C VAL A 453 -9.20 -29.39 -2.35
N GLU A 454 -9.41 -28.08 -2.37
CA GLU A 454 -9.90 -27.38 -3.56
C GLU A 454 -8.91 -27.49 -4.71
N THR A 455 -9.42 -27.52 -5.93
CA THR A 455 -8.58 -27.74 -7.13
C THR A 455 -7.56 -26.64 -7.38
N ASP A 456 -7.85 -25.43 -6.90
CA ASP A 456 -7.00 -24.24 -6.98
C ASP A 456 -6.34 -23.92 -5.63
N ALA A 457 -6.34 -24.88 -4.68
CA ALA A 457 -5.76 -24.69 -3.36
C ALA A 457 -4.25 -24.39 -3.43
N THR A 458 -3.82 -23.45 -2.59
CA THR A 458 -2.41 -23.13 -2.39
C THR A 458 -1.79 -24.11 -1.39
N ILE A 459 -0.95 -25.03 -1.87
CA ILE A 459 -0.23 -25.98 -1.01
C ILE A 459 1.23 -25.56 -0.88
N ILE A 460 1.67 -25.40 0.37
CA ILE A 460 2.99 -24.88 0.72
C ILE A 460 3.63 -25.80 1.76
N LYS A 461 4.86 -26.22 1.52
CA LYS A 461 5.68 -26.90 2.52
C LYS A 461 6.68 -25.95 3.16
N LYS A 462 6.80 -26.01 4.48
CA LYS A 462 7.80 -25.27 5.24
C LYS A 462 8.90 -26.22 5.71
N THR A 463 10.11 -26.01 5.19
CA THR A 463 11.32 -26.75 5.57
C THR A 463 12.42 -25.75 5.89
N ASP A 464 13.08 -25.89 7.05
CA ASP A 464 14.14 -24.99 7.54
C ASP A 464 13.76 -23.50 7.51
N GLY A 465 12.49 -23.19 7.79
CA GLY A 465 11.95 -21.82 7.79
C GLY A 465 11.78 -21.20 6.40
N ARG A 466 11.83 -22.00 5.32
CA ARG A 466 11.53 -21.58 3.95
C ARG A 466 10.26 -22.26 3.45
N TYR A 467 9.51 -21.53 2.63
CA TYR A 467 8.25 -21.98 2.05
C TYR A 467 8.42 -22.36 0.59
N PHE A 468 7.92 -23.53 0.22
CA PHE A 468 7.96 -24.06 -1.14
C PHE A 468 6.55 -24.44 -1.59
N HIS A 469 6.15 -24.03 -2.79
CA HIS A 469 4.95 -24.60 -3.39
C HIS A 469 5.21 -26.07 -3.69
N ILE A 470 4.28 -26.93 -3.28
CA ILE A 470 4.32 -28.37 -3.53
C ILE A 470 2.98 -28.83 -4.10
N GLU A 471 2.94 -30.04 -4.62
CA GLU A 471 1.69 -30.67 -5.06
C GLU A 471 1.09 -31.50 -3.91
N LEU A 472 -0.20 -31.81 -3.99
CA LEU A 472 -0.89 -32.64 -2.99
C LEU A 472 -0.22 -34.01 -2.83
N SER A 473 0.32 -34.57 -3.93
CA SER A 473 1.03 -35.84 -3.93
C SER A 473 2.37 -35.82 -3.18
N ASP A 474 2.90 -34.64 -2.86
CA ASP A 474 4.15 -34.51 -2.11
C ASP A 474 3.93 -34.61 -0.58
N ILE A 475 2.68 -34.57 -0.13
CA ILE A 475 2.30 -34.73 1.28
C ILE A 475 2.38 -36.22 1.67
N GLN A 476 3.02 -36.51 2.79
CA GLN A 476 3.29 -37.87 3.25
C GLN A 476 2.59 -38.18 4.58
N HIS A 477 2.33 -39.46 4.82
CA HIS A 477 1.87 -39.93 6.13
C HIS A 477 2.83 -39.45 7.23
N GLY A 478 2.27 -38.88 8.28
CA GLY A 478 2.99 -38.35 9.44
C GLY A 478 3.50 -36.92 9.28
N ASN A 479 3.25 -36.24 8.15
CA ASN A 479 3.45 -34.79 8.10
C ASN A 479 2.38 -34.08 8.93
N GLU A 480 2.78 -33.03 9.64
CA GLU A 480 1.82 -32.11 10.25
C GLU A 480 1.31 -31.16 9.17
N VAL A 481 -0.01 -31.01 9.06
CA VAL A 481 -0.63 -30.03 8.15
C VAL A 481 -1.46 -29.04 8.94
N THR A 482 -1.27 -27.76 8.62
CA THR A 482 -2.17 -26.68 9.02
C THR A 482 -2.97 -26.25 7.80
N VAL A 483 -4.28 -26.44 7.85
CA VAL A 483 -5.21 -26.15 6.76
C VAL A 483 -6.03 -24.92 7.10
N PHE A 484 -6.09 -23.97 6.17
CA PHE A 484 -6.97 -22.82 6.22
C PHE A 484 -8.09 -23.00 5.21
N GLY A 485 -9.32 -22.83 5.66
CA GLY A 485 -10.48 -23.16 4.85
C GLY A 485 -11.80 -23.00 5.56
N LEU A 486 -12.77 -23.89 5.28
CA LEU A 486 -14.13 -23.78 5.81
C LEU A 486 -14.60 -25.13 6.36
N ASP A 487 -15.13 -25.12 7.59
CA ASP A 487 -15.75 -26.32 8.19
C ASP A 487 -16.98 -26.76 7.39
N ASN A 488 -17.04 -28.06 7.05
CA ASN A 488 -18.17 -28.62 6.34
C ASN A 488 -19.22 -29.11 7.33
N CYS A 489 -20.10 -28.21 7.73
CA CYS A 489 -21.20 -28.52 8.65
C CYS A 489 -22.25 -29.52 8.10
N ARG A 490 -22.21 -29.89 6.80
CA ARG A 490 -23.14 -30.85 6.20
C ARG A 490 -22.63 -32.29 6.29
N ILE A 491 -21.32 -32.47 6.34
CA ILE A 491 -20.68 -33.79 6.41
C ILE A 491 -19.77 -33.79 7.65
N PRO A 492 -20.11 -34.56 8.69
CA PRO A 492 -19.29 -34.60 9.91
C PRO A 492 -17.83 -34.90 9.60
N ASN A 493 -16.92 -34.19 10.26
CA ASN A 493 -15.47 -34.33 10.13
C ASN A 493 -14.91 -34.00 8.73
N HIS A 494 -15.63 -33.24 7.90
CA HIS A 494 -15.09 -32.74 6.64
C HIS A 494 -14.71 -31.27 6.74
N PHE A 495 -13.69 -30.88 5.99
CA PHE A 495 -13.19 -29.51 5.94
C PHE A 495 -12.77 -29.16 4.51
N TYR A 496 -13.25 -28.05 3.96
CA TYR A 496 -12.82 -27.58 2.64
C TYR A 496 -11.47 -26.88 2.78
N GLY A 497 -10.41 -27.45 2.24
CA GLY A 497 -9.04 -26.92 2.31
C GLY A 497 -8.68 -26.06 1.10
N TYR A 498 -8.32 -24.80 1.35
CA TYR A 498 -7.92 -23.85 0.31
C TYR A 498 -6.45 -23.48 0.42
N ILE A 499 -5.92 -23.37 1.64
CA ILE A 499 -4.48 -23.27 1.88
C ILE A 499 -4.07 -24.44 2.74
N VAL A 500 -3.04 -25.17 2.32
CA VAL A 500 -2.46 -26.26 3.10
C VAL A 500 -0.99 -25.93 3.37
N LEU A 501 -0.66 -25.70 4.63
CA LEU A 501 0.72 -25.57 5.10
C LEU A 501 1.19 -26.91 5.65
N VAL A 502 2.28 -27.44 5.10
CA VAL A 502 2.87 -28.73 5.50
C VAL A 502 4.16 -28.46 6.26
N GLU A 503 4.30 -29.05 7.45
CA GLU A 503 5.52 -29.05 8.25
C GLU A 503 6.08 -30.49 8.37
N ASP A 504 7.41 -30.60 8.51
CA ASP A 504 8.13 -31.88 8.59
C ASP A 504 8.01 -32.58 9.94
#